data_AF-A0A101WWT6-F1
#
_entry.id   AF-A0A101WWT6-F1
#
_cell.length_a   1.000
_cell.length_b   1.000
_cell.length_c   1.000
_cell.angle_alpha   90.00
_cell.angle_beta   90.00
_cell.angle_gamma   90.00
#
_symmetry.space_group_name_H-M   'P 1'
#
loop_
_entity.id
_entity.type
_entity.pdbx_description
1 polymer ?
#
loop_
_entity_poly.entity_id
_entity_poly.type
_entity_poly.pdbx_seq_one_letter_code
_entity_poly.pdbx_strand_id
1 'polypeptide(L)'
;MDKGPMVNEEDQELSNKASPPQPTQAGRIETCTELIEQARRCLESNDKQCVMRLIEELVRADCHNGHTVGKEVADKVKDVVHEVWLVSDNEHRCELLSMLRSLGMSKNWVREALGLNSKDLNKRLAKCGIDWESKATRNDIVKVIESLLRERFGWSEARMCEEMWKFVSIDVDTFRRYGIEPCAWLSGLELLSDLRRPYWLGLARSDLAIRELDDIIRLKLDTTNAIDAVFFLTLLDVIRMLSLVITWKKKAPAAKYVRKAIALSFRVDLSPNEWPWPIKLGVNELEKILNSLSDEGLAMFIAGLLDGDGTVRYEFKNDYVAVLISACKDCPKMVILDVLKIVIAERFSIIGSIKSQRTANVLEFGGEKAVRLLRRIIKYMHHPLRRLRAELLLALYDGRISREAFEKLYEMTEYEYGGPDIKRNHGLEALARVAPQTHTHGRQR
;
A
#
# COMPACT_ATOMS: atom_id res chain seq x y z
N MET A 1 48.36 -33.17 -37.98
CA MET A 1 48.36 -31.73 -38.34
C MET A 1 47.25 -31.09 -37.53
N ASP A 2 47.33 -31.02 -36.21
CA ASP A 2 48.28 -30.26 -35.40
C ASP A 2 48.23 -28.76 -35.71
N LYS A 3 47.34 -28.06 -34.99
CA LYS A 3 47.36 -26.62 -34.75
C LYS A 3 46.79 -26.39 -33.36
N GLY A 4 47.69 -26.28 -32.38
CA GLY A 4 47.36 -25.93 -31.00
C GLY A 4 46.76 -24.53 -30.88
N PRO A 5 46.08 -24.22 -29.77
CA PRO A 5 45.56 -22.89 -29.51
C PRO A 5 46.70 -21.92 -29.19
N MET A 6 46.74 -20.80 -29.91
CA MET A 6 47.61 -19.65 -29.63
C MET A 6 47.30 -19.11 -28.23
N VAL A 7 48.34 -19.05 -27.40
CA VAL A 7 48.37 -18.25 -26.18
C VAL A 7 48.64 -16.81 -26.61
N ASN A 8 47.66 -15.92 -26.48
CA ASN A 8 47.90 -14.48 -26.54
C ASN A 8 48.42 -14.03 -25.18
N GLU A 9 49.71 -13.68 -25.14
CA GLU A 9 50.47 -13.27 -23.96
C GLU A 9 50.34 -11.77 -23.62
N GLU A 10 49.29 -11.06 -24.08
CA GLU A 10 49.17 -9.60 -23.89
C GLU A 10 47.97 -9.14 -23.05
N ASP A 11 47.23 -10.05 -22.40
CA ASP A 11 46.15 -9.69 -21.45
C ASP A 11 46.54 -9.82 -19.96
N GLN A 12 47.84 -9.97 -19.65
CA GLN A 12 48.35 -10.12 -18.27
C GLN A 12 49.01 -8.87 -17.65
N GLU A 13 48.93 -7.70 -18.27
CA GLU A 13 49.23 -6.42 -17.57
C GLU A 13 47.96 -5.77 -16.99
N LEU A 14 47.19 -6.55 -16.24
CA LEU A 14 46.14 -6.01 -15.37
C LEU A 14 46.76 -5.52 -14.05
N SER A 15 47.01 -4.21 -13.99
CA SER A 15 46.90 -3.40 -12.76
C SER A 15 47.56 -3.99 -11.49
N ASN A 16 48.89 -4.06 -11.45
CA ASN A 16 49.66 -4.25 -10.21
C ASN A 16 49.71 -2.98 -9.33
N LYS A 17 48.56 -2.36 -9.05
CA LYS A 17 48.38 -1.55 -7.85
C LYS A 17 47.50 -2.35 -6.90
N ALA A 18 48.14 -3.27 -6.18
CA ALA A 18 47.55 -3.92 -5.03
C ALA A 18 47.10 -2.81 -4.06
N SER A 19 45.78 -2.65 -3.90
CA SER A 19 45.23 -1.93 -2.76
C SER A 19 45.78 -2.57 -1.49
N PRO A 20 46.23 -1.79 -0.49
CA PRO A 20 46.72 -2.35 0.76
C PRO A 20 45.66 -3.29 1.36
N PRO A 21 46.08 -4.40 1.99
CA PRO A 21 45.14 -5.35 2.59
C PRO A 21 44.24 -4.61 3.58
N GLN A 22 42.92 -4.74 3.40
CA GLN A 22 41.99 -4.18 4.37
C GLN A 22 42.24 -4.82 5.74
N PRO A 23 42.36 -4.02 6.82
CA PRO A 23 42.63 -4.56 8.15
C PRO A 23 41.54 -5.55 8.55
N THR A 24 41.96 -6.66 9.18
CA THR A 24 41.08 -7.64 9.82
C THR A 24 40.23 -6.95 10.89
N GLN A 25 39.08 -7.53 11.25
CA GLN A 25 38.20 -6.96 12.28
C GLN A 25 38.96 -6.68 13.59
N ALA A 26 39.86 -7.57 14.01
CA ALA A 26 40.71 -7.38 15.17
C ALA A 26 41.68 -6.18 15.00
N GLY A 27 42.33 -6.06 13.84
CA GLY A 27 43.22 -4.92 13.56
C GLY A 27 42.48 -3.58 13.51
N ARG A 28 41.23 -3.56 13.05
CA ARG A 28 40.38 -2.36 13.10
C ARG A 28 40.01 -1.97 14.52
N ILE A 29 39.66 -2.95 15.36
CA ILE A 29 39.35 -2.70 16.78
C ILE A 29 40.56 -2.10 17.50
N GLU A 30 41.76 -2.64 17.27
CA GLU A 30 43.01 -2.12 17.84
C GLU A 30 43.27 -0.67 17.41
N THR A 31 43.18 -0.40 16.10
CA THR A 31 43.33 0.95 15.53
C THR A 31 42.32 1.94 16.12
N CYS A 32 41.05 1.55 16.19
CA CYS A 32 40.00 2.40 16.77
C CYS A 32 40.21 2.64 18.26
N THR A 33 40.66 1.62 19.00
CA THR A 33 40.93 1.75 20.44
C THR A 33 42.08 2.72 20.68
N GLU A 34 43.16 2.63 19.90
CA GLU A 34 44.30 3.54 20.00
C GLU A 34 43.89 4.99 19.70
N LEU A 35 43.13 5.22 18.62
CA LEU A 35 42.61 6.54 18.28
C LEU A 35 41.69 7.12 19.35
N ILE A 36 40.85 6.27 19.99
CA ILE A 36 40.01 6.68 21.13
C ILE A 36 40.87 7.13 22.32
N GLU A 37 41.90 6.37 22.67
CA GLU A 37 42.80 6.71 23.78
C GLU A 37 43.57 8.01 23.51
N GLN A 38 44.03 8.21 22.28
CA GLN A 38 44.64 9.48 21.87
C GLN A 38 43.65 10.64 21.99
N ALA A 39 42.39 10.43 21.57
CA ALA A 39 41.36 11.46 21.66
C ALA A 39 41.04 11.81 23.12
N ARG A 40 41.01 10.81 24.02
CA ARG A 40 40.83 11.01 25.47
C ARG A 40 41.99 11.81 26.08
N ARG A 41 43.24 11.53 25.72
CA ARG A 41 44.39 12.34 26.18
C ARG A 41 44.29 13.79 25.73
N CYS A 42 43.85 14.04 24.50
CA CYS A 42 43.65 15.39 24.01
C CYS A 42 42.52 16.12 24.75
N LEU A 43 41.44 15.41 25.12
CA LEU A 43 40.39 15.92 26.00
C LEU A 43 40.92 16.31 27.39
N GLU A 44 41.75 15.46 28.00
CA GLU A 44 42.38 15.75 29.31
C GLU A 44 43.27 17.00 29.27
N SER A 45 43.97 17.21 28.14
CA SER A 45 44.79 18.41 27.91
C SER A 45 44.00 19.64 27.44
N ASN A 46 42.67 19.54 27.28
CA ASN A 46 41.79 20.57 26.74
C ASN A 46 42.17 21.07 25.33
N ASP A 47 42.85 20.24 24.54
CA ASP A 47 43.23 20.53 23.15
C ASP A 47 42.09 20.15 22.18
N LYS A 48 41.16 21.08 21.99
CA LYS A 48 39.97 20.89 21.14
C LYS A 48 40.32 20.59 19.68
N GLN A 49 41.38 21.20 19.15
CA GLN A 49 41.80 20.97 17.75
C GLN A 49 42.35 19.56 17.57
N CYS A 50 43.13 19.07 18.55
CA CYS A 50 43.58 17.69 18.54
C CYS A 50 42.41 16.70 18.54
N VAL A 51 41.42 16.89 19.43
CA VAL A 51 40.29 15.94 19.52
C VAL A 51 39.42 15.98 18.26
N MET A 52 39.18 17.15 17.69
CA MET A 52 38.44 17.30 16.43
C MET A 52 39.08 16.52 15.29
N ARG A 53 40.40 16.63 15.12
CA ARG A 53 41.16 15.86 14.13
C ARG A 53 41.02 14.34 14.36
N LEU A 54 41.13 13.90 15.62
CA LEU A 54 41.01 12.48 15.95
C LEU A 54 39.59 11.94 15.77
N ILE A 55 38.54 12.76 16.01
CA ILE A 55 37.16 12.40 15.67
C ILE A 55 37.00 12.22 14.15
N GLU A 56 37.58 13.10 13.34
CA GLU A 56 37.56 12.96 11.88
C GLU A 56 38.21 11.64 11.43
N GLU A 57 39.36 11.28 12.02
CA GLU A 57 40.04 10.00 11.76
C GLU A 57 39.22 8.79 12.21
N LEU A 58 38.63 8.83 13.42
CA LEU A 58 37.75 7.78 13.93
C LEU A 58 36.54 7.54 13.02
N VAL A 59 35.93 8.61 12.50
CA VAL A 59 34.79 8.50 11.59
C VAL A 59 35.22 7.92 10.25
N ARG A 60 36.34 8.39 9.66
CA ARG A 60 36.89 7.88 8.40
C ARG A 60 37.32 6.41 8.48
N ALA A 61 37.75 5.96 9.65
CA ALA A 61 38.12 4.57 9.91
C ALA A 61 36.91 3.65 10.23
N ASP A 62 35.67 4.14 10.10
CA ASP A 62 34.43 3.42 10.44
C ASP A 62 34.34 2.94 11.90
N CYS A 63 35.08 3.56 12.83
CA CYS A 63 35.08 3.20 14.25
C CYS A 63 33.72 3.45 14.92
N HIS A 64 32.86 4.27 14.32
CA HIS A 64 31.52 4.58 14.78
C HIS A 64 30.47 3.51 14.41
N ASN A 65 30.84 2.51 13.58
CA ASN A 65 29.94 1.48 13.08
C ASN A 65 30.06 0.18 13.90
N GLY A 66 29.05 -0.09 14.74
CA GLY A 66 29.03 -1.27 15.60
C GLY A 66 29.03 -2.62 14.85
N HIS A 67 28.65 -2.66 13.58
CA HIS A 67 28.78 -3.88 12.77
C HIS A 67 30.22 -4.16 12.37
N THR A 68 31.04 -3.12 12.25
CA THR A 68 32.44 -3.22 11.82
C THR A 68 33.37 -3.49 13.00
N VAL A 69 33.19 -2.80 14.13
CA VAL A 69 34.12 -2.83 15.27
C VAL A 69 33.51 -3.32 16.59
N GLY A 70 32.24 -3.74 16.56
CA GLY A 70 31.51 -4.11 17.77
C GLY A 70 30.92 -2.89 18.49
N LYS A 71 29.84 -3.13 19.24
CA LYS A 71 29.07 -2.07 19.90
C LYS A 71 29.90 -1.29 20.92
N GLU A 72 30.73 -1.97 21.70
CA GLU A 72 31.51 -1.34 22.78
C GLU A 72 32.46 -0.25 22.24
N VAL A 73 33.21 -0.56 21.18
CA VAL A 73 34.14 0.39 20.55
C VAL A 73 33.38 1.54 19.90
N ALA A 74 32.29 1.23 19.19
CA ALA A 74 31.46 2.24 18.55
C ALA A 74 30.78 3.21 19.54
N ASP A 75 30.37 2.72 20.71
CA ASP A 75 29.80 3.56 21.76
C ASP A 75 30.88 4.46 22.40
N LYS A 76 32.12 3.99 22.57
CA LYS A 76 33.23 4.84 23.04
C LYS A 76 33.53 6.01 22.09
N VAL A 77 33.34 5.85 20.78
CA VAL A 77 33.45 6.96 19.82
C VAL A 77 32.34 8.00 20.08
N LYS A 78 31.12 7.57 20.40
CA LYS A 78 30.04 8.50 20.78
C LYS A 78 30.39 9.25 22.06
N ASP A 79 30.99 8.58 23.04
CA ASP A 79 31.41 9.21 24.31
C ASP A 79 32.43 10.33 24.06
N VAL A 80 33.46 10.08 23.24
CA VAL A 80 34.45 11.11 22.87
C VAL A 80 33.78 12.32 22.21
N VAL A 81 32.86 12.10 21.27
CA VAL A 81 32.09 13.19 20.62
C VAL A 81 31.21 13.93 21.64
N HIS A 82 30.61 13.22 22.58
CA HIS A 82 29.79 13.80 23.64
C HIS A 82 30.60 14.70 24.57
N GLU A 83 31.76 14.20 25.02
CA GLU A 83 32.66 14.91 25.93
C GLU A 83 33.18 16.21 25.28
N VAL A 84 33.63 16.16 24.01
CA VAL A 84 34.01 17.37 23.25
C VAL A 84 32.86 18.36 23.17
N TRP A 85 31.65 17.89 22.89
CA TRP A 85 30.47 18.74 22.77
C TRP A 85 30.16 19.49 24.07
N LEU A 86 30.31 18.84 25.22
CA LEU A 86 30.03 19.45 26.52
C LEU A 86 31.02 20.58 26.86
N VAL A 87 32.31 20.37 26.58
CA VAL A 87 33.38 21.34 26.91
C VAL A 87 33.61 22.43 25.84
N SER A 88 32.93 22.32 24.70
CA SER A 88 33.06 23.27 23.58
C SER A 88 32.14 24.49 23.71
N ASP A 89 32.63 25.63 23.21
CA ASP A 89 31.83 26.84 23.05
C ASP A 89 30.91 26.75 21.81
N ASN A 90 30.16 27.81 21.50
CA ASN A 90 29.22 27.75 20.38
C ASN A 90 29.92 27.65 19.01
N GLU A 91 31.13 28.18 18.85
CA GLU A 91 31.86 28.18 17.58
C GLU A 91 32.39 26.78 17.28
N HIS A 92 33.12 26.19 18.23
CA HIS A 92 33.62 24.81 18.14
C HIS A 92 32.49 23.78 17.99
N ARG A 93 31.32 24.04 18.61
CA ARG A 93 30.13 23.20 18.41
C ARG A 93 29.61 23.26 16.97
N CYS A 94 29.64 24.43 16.33
CA CYS A 94 29.24 24.55 14.93
C CYS A 94 30.24 23.88 13.99
N GLU A 95 31.54 24.00 14.28
CA GLU A 95 32.59 23.29 13.55
C GLU A 95 32.44 21.77 13.64
N LEU A 96 32.22 21.23 14.85
CA LEU A 96 31.97 19.80 15.07
C LEU A 96 30.76 19.31 14.26
N LEU A 97 29.65 20.05 14.27
CA LEU A 97 28.47 19.70 13.48
C LEU A 97 28.75 19.75 11.97
N SER A 98 29.46 20.77 11.50
CA SER A 98 29.80 20.91 10.07
C SER A 98 30.70 19.76 9.61
N MET A 99 31.71 19.43 10.40
CA MET A 99 32.63 18.31 10.16
C MET A 99 31.88 16.98 10.09
N LEU A 100 31.08 16.65 11.12
CA LEU A 100 30.30 15.41 11.15
C LEU A 100 29.33 15.30 9.96
N ARG A 101 28.71 16.41 9.53
CA ARG A 101 27.88 16.45 8.32
C ARG A 101 28.70 16.12 7.07
N SER A 102 29.84 16.77 6.90
CA SER A 102 30.71 16.58 5.72
C SER A 102 31.24 15.15 5.60
N LEU A 103 31.38 14.45 6.74
CA LEU A 103 31.78 13.05 6.82
C LEU A 103 30.60 12.07 6.59
N GLY A 104 29.41 12.56 6.26
CA GLY A 104 28.25 11.73 5.95
C GLY A 104 27.54 11.13 7.16
N MET A 105 27.77 11.67 8.36
CA MET A 105 27.14 11.13 9.57
C MET A 105 25.62 11.33 9.55
N SER A 106 24.88 10.28 9.92
CA SER A 106 23.42 10.40 10.00
C SER A 106 23.00 11.33 11.13
N LYS A 107 21.98 12.16 10.87
CA LYS A 107 21.40 13.08 11.87
C LYS A 107 20.99 12.39 13.18
N ASN A 108 20.53 11.13 13.10
CA ASN A 108 20.17 10.34 14.28
C ASN A 108 21.38 9.90 15.09
N TRP A 109 22.47 9.47 14.43
CA TRP A 109 23.69 9.11 15.13
C TRP A 109 24.25 10.32 15.89
N VAL A 110 24.29 11.49 15.24
CA VAL A 110 24.77 12.74 15.87
C VAL A 110 23.86 13.13 17.03
N ARG A 111 22.53 13.03 16.87
CA ARG A 111 21.57 13.28 17.94
C ARG A 111 21.86 12.42 19.18
N GLU A 112 22.15 11.13 18.98
CA GLU A 112 22.50 10.20 20.06
C GLU A 112 23.83 10.54 20.71
N ALA A 113 24.89 10.74 19.90
CA ALA A 113 26.22 11.08 20.40
C ALA A 113 26.22 12.39 21.21
N LEU A 114 25.43 13.38 20.81
CA LEU A 114 25.33 14.66 21.52
C LEU A 114 24.35 14.62 22.72
N GLY A 115 23.60 13.53 22.92
CA GLY A 115 22.59 13.43 23.97
C GLY A 115 21.43 14.43 23.82
N LEU A 116 21.14 14.88 22.59
CA LEU A 116 20.12 15.89 22.33
C LEU A 116 18.79 15.26 21.88
N ASN A 117 17.68 15.95 22.10
CA ASN A 117 16.43 15.65 21.40
C ASN A 117 16.44 16.29 20.00
N SER A 118 15.51 15.87 19.13
CA SER A 118 15.44 16.36 17.74
C SER A 118 15.18 17.87 17.64
N LYS A 119 14.42 18.45 18.58
CA LYS A 119 14.10 19.89 18.58
C LYS A 119 15.33 20.73 18.88
N ASP A 120 16.12 20.32 19.87
CA ASP A 120 17.33 21.02 20.28
C ASP A 120 18.43 20.89 19.22
N LEU A 121 18.61 19.71 18.63
CA LEU A 121 19.54 19.55 17.51
C LEU A 121 19.15 20.44 16.33
N ASN A 122 17.88 20.47 15.92
CA ASN A 122 17.42 21.34 14.83
C ASN A 122 17.67 22.83 15.12
N LYS A 123 17.42 23.27 16.36
CA LYS A 123 17.71 24.66 16.78
C LYS A 123 19.20 24.98 16.69
N ARG A 124 20.08 24.03 17.05
CA ARG A 124 21.54 24.18 16.95
C ARG A 124 22.01 24.22 15.50
N LEU A 125 21.51 23.31 14.66
CA LEU A 125 21.79 23.28 13.23
C LEU A 125 21.39 24.59 12.54
N ALA A 126 20.19 25.09 12.83
CA ALA A 126 19.73 26.39 12.33
C ALA A 126 20.63 27.56 12.81
N LYS A 127 21.04 27.56 14.08
CA LYS A 127 21.95 28.57 14.63
C LYS A 127 23.34 28.54 13.94
N CYS A 128 23.81 27.35 13.56
CA CYS A 128 25.08 27.17 12.85
C CYS A 128 24.96 27.34 11.33
N GLY A 129 23.76 27.62 10.78
CA GLY A 129 23.53 27.70 9.33
C GLY A 129 23.73 26.36 8.59
N ILE A 130 23.58 25.23 9.29
CA ILE A 130 23.81 23.90 8.74
C ILE A 130 22.48 23.30 8.31
N ASP A 131 22.33 23.08 7.01
CA ASP A 131 21.25 22.26 6.47
C ASP A 131 21.67 20.78 6.48
N TRP A 132 21.04 19.97 7.31
CA TRP A 132 21.38 18.55 7.44
C TRP A 132 20.28 17.71 6.81
N GLU A 133 20.60 17.10 5.67
CA GLU A 133 19.67 16.24 4.93
C GLU A 133 19.01 15.25 5.90
N SER A 134 17.69 15.36 6.03
CA SER A 134 16.90 14.31 6.66
C SER A 134 17.03 13.04 5.82
N LYS A 135 16.97 11.87 6.45
CA LYS A 135 16.81 10.61 5.71
C LYS A 135 15.70 10.77 4.67
N ALA A 136 15.92 10.29 3.45
CA ALA A 136 14.90 10.25 2.41
C ALA A 136 13.59 9.74 3.04
N THR A 137 12.51 10.51 2.86
CA THR A 137 11.25 10.10 3.46
C THR A 137 10.79 8.81 2.80
N ARG A 138 9.98 8.01 3.50
CA ARG A 138 9.38 6.82 2.89
C ARG A 138 8.69 7.17 1.57
N ASN A 139 8.06 8.35 1.49
CA ASN A 139 7.37 8.81 0.29
C ASN A 139 8.34 9.01 -0.87
N ASP A 140 9.50 9.62 -0.63
CA ASP A 140 10.51 9.83 -1.67
C ASP A 140 11.08 8.51 -2.16
N ILE A 141 11.34 7.56 -1.25
CA ILE A 141 11.82 6.22 -1.60
C ILE A 141 10.78 5.46 -2.44
N VAL A 142 9.50 5.50 -2.06
CA VAL A 142 8.42 4.85 -2.80
C VAL A 142 8.31 5.42 -4.22
N LYS A 143 8.35 6.75 -4.38
CA LYS A 143 8.35 7.39 -5.71
C LYS A 143 9.50 6.92 -6.59
N VAL A 144 10.70 6.80 -6.04
CA VAL A 144 11.87 6.29 -6.77
C VAL A 144 11.66 4.83 -7.19
N ILE A 145 11.17 3.98 -6.29
CA ILE A 145 10.88 2.57 -6.59
C ILE A 145 9.82 2.46 -7.68
N GLU A 146 8.72 3.20 -7.58
CA GLU A 146 7.65 3.21 -8.60
C GLU A 146 8.17 3.67 -9.96
N SER A 147 8.99 4.72 -10.02
CA SER A 147 9.64 5.17 -11.26
C SER A 147 10.47 4.05 -11.86
N LEU A 148 11.29 3.37 -11.04
CA LEU A 148 12.09 2.23 -11.50
C LEU A 148 11.23 1.06 -11.99
N LEU A 149 10.12 0.75 -11.31
CA LEU A 149 9.18 -0.30 -11.73
C LEU A 149 8.55 0.03 -13.09
N ARG A 150 8.15 1.28 -13.29
CA ARG A 150 7.58 1.74 -14.57
C ARG A 150 8.63 1.73 -15.69
N GLU A 151 9.78 2.35 -15.46
CA GLU A 151 10.83 2.52 -16.48
C GLU A 151 11.53 1.21 -16.85
N ARG A 152 11.90 0.40 -15.85
CA ARG A 152 12.75 -0.80 -16.09
C ARG A 152 11.96 -2.08 -16.26
N PHE A 153 10.81 -2.18 -15.60
CA PHE A 153 10.03 -3.41 -15.57
C PHE A 153 8.72 -3.30 -16.35
N GLY A 154 8.41 -2.14 -16.93
CA GLY A 154 7.18 -1.91 -17.68
C GLY A 154 5.94 -2.14 -16.81
N TRP A 155 6.02 -1.77 -15.52
CA TRP A 155 4.89 -1.85 -14.62
C TRP A 155 3.89 -0.75 -14.92
N SER A 156 2.61 -1.09 -14.87
CA SER A 156 1.49 -0.17 -14.99
C SER A 156 0.30 -0.75 -14.25
N GLU A 157 -0.68 0.10 -13.96
CA GLU A 157 -1.95 -0.26 -13.35
C GLU A 157 -2.70 -1.29 -14.21
N ALA A 158 -2.63 -1.14 -15.54
CA ALA A 158 -3.20 -2.11 -16.47
C ALA A 158 -2.52 -3.48 -16.33
N ARG A 159 -1.18 -3.53 -16.29
CA ARG A 159 -0.45 -4.79 -16.11
C ARG A 159 -0.68 -5.42 -14.74
N MET A 160 -0.75 -4.59 -13.69
CA MET A 160 -1.13 -5.03 -12.34
C MET A 160 -2.52 -5.70 -12.35
N CYS A 161 -3.48 -5.10 -13.04
CA CYS A 161 -4.82 -5.66 -13.21
C CYS A 161 -4.80 -6.99 -13.99
N GLU A 162 -4.05 -7.08 -15.09
CA GLU A 162 -3.94 -8.32 -15.87
C GLU A 162 -3.28 -9.46 -15.07
N GLU A 163 -2.21 -9.16 -14.31
CA GLU A 163 -1.57 -10.15 -13.44
C GLU A 163 -2.49 -10.59 -12.30
N MET A 164 -3.31 -9.69 -11.76
CA MET A 164 -4.36 -10.05 -10.79
C MET A 164 -5.34 -11.04 -11.41
N TRP A 165 -5.83 -10.77 -12.63
CA TRP A 165 -6.77 -11.65 -13.32
C TRP A 165 -6.17 -13.03 -13.62
N LYS A 166 -4.94 -13.06 -14.12
CA LYS A 166 -4.18 -14.28 -14.35
C LYS A 166 -4.01 -15.08 -13.06
N PHE A 167 -3.70 -14.42 -11.94
CA PHE A 167 -3.58 -15.08 -10.64
C PHE A 167 -4.87 -15.81 -10.23
N VAL A 168 -6.03 -15.17 -10.44
CA VAL A 168 -7.32 -15.75 -10.09
C VAL A 168 -7.96 -16.61 -11.20
N SER A 169 -7.15 -16.99 -12.21
CA SER A 169 -7.54 -17.84 -13.34
C SER A 169 -8.65 -17.26 -14.22
N ILE A 170 -8.63 -15.94 -14.44
CA ILE A 170 -9.48 -15.25 -15.40
C ILE A 170 -8.64 -14.87 -16.63
N ASP A 171 -8.99 -15.41 -17.79
CA ASP A 171 -8.31 -15.15 -19.06
C ASP A 171 -8.81 -13.84 -19.70
N VAL A 172 -8.04 -12.77 -19.54
CA VAL A 172 -8.40 -11.43 -20.04
C VAL A 172 -8.55 -11.37 -21.57
N ASP A 173 -7.79 -12.17 -22.33
CA ASP A 173 -7.84 -12.14 -23.78
C ASP A 173 -9.12 -12.78 -24.30
N THR A 174 -9.61 -13.83 -23.61
CA THR A 174 -10.91 -14.41 -23.92
C THR A 174 -12.03 -13.38 -23.75
N PHE A 175 -12.02 -12.55 -22.71
CA PHE A 175 -13.01 -11.47 -22.54
C PHE A 175 -12.91 -10.40 -23.63
N ARG A 176 -11.69 -9.98 -23.98
CA ARG A 176 -11.45 -8.95 -25.02
C ARG A 176 -11.95 -9.38 -26.40
N ARG A 177 -11.87 -10.67 -26.74
CA ARG A 177 -12.44 -11.22 -27.98
C ARG A 177 -13.95 -11.02 -28.09
N TYR A 178 -14.63 -10.86 -26.96
CA TYR A 178 -16.06 -10.55 -26.89
C TYR A 178 -16.34 -9.06 -26.63
N GLY A 179 -15.34 -8.18 -26.78
CA GLY A 179 -15.49 -6.74 -26.60
C GLY A 179 -15.67 -6.30 -25.16
N ILE A 180 -15.26 -7.12 -24.18
CA ILE A 180 -15.32 -6.80 -22.76
C ILE A 180 -13.90 -6.55 -22.27
N GLU A 181 -13.64 -5.39 -21.70
CA GLU A 181 -12.32 -5.02 -21.15
C GLU A 181 -12.27 -5.29 -19.62
N PRO A 182 -11.57 -6.34 -19.16
CA PRO A 182 -11.56 -6.71 -17.74
C PRO A 182 -10.92 -5.69 -16.81
N CYS A 183 -10.07 -4.80 -17.33
CA CYS A 183 -9.42 -3.74 -16.55
C CYS A 183 -10.15 -2.38 -16.62
N ALA A 184 -11.36 -2.35 -17.20
CA ALA A 184 -12.16 -1.12 -17.29
C ALA A 184 -12.52 -0.49 -15.93
N TRP A 185 -12.44 -1.26 -14.84
CA TRP A 185 -12.68 -0.78 -13.47
C TRP A 185 -11.68 0.29 -13.00
N LEU A 186 -10.49 0.35 -13.62
CA LEU A 186 -9.50 1.39 -13.36
C LEU A 186 -9.94 2.76 -13.87
N SER A 187 -10.77 2.80 -14.93
CA SER A 187 -11.21 4.05 -15.55
C SER A 187 -12.07 4.87 -14.58
N GLY A 188 -11.67 6.12 -14.34
CA GLY A 188 -12.40 7.06 -13.48
C GLY A 188 -12.04 6.95 -12.00
N LEU A 189 -11.13 6.05 -11.59
CA LEU A 189 -10.66 5.96 -10.20
C LEU A 189 -9.97 7.24 -9.74
N GLU A 190 -9.25 7.92 -10.64
CA GLU A 190 -8.57 9.18 -10.36
C GLU A 190 -9.52 10.27 -9.87
N LEU A 191 -10.78 10.22 -10.31
CA LEU A 191 -11.82 11.14 -9.89
C LEU A 191 -12.19 10.96 -8.42
N LEU A 192 -11.96 9.76 -7.85
CA LEU A 192 -12.22 9.46 -6.44
C LEU A 192 -11.16 10.05 -5.48
N SER A 193 -10.11 10.70 -5.99
CA SER A 193 -9.27 11.58 -5.18
C SER A 193 -10.10 12.66 -4.45
N ASP A 194 -11.23 13.09 -5.02
CA ASP A 194 -12.19 13.96 -4.35
C ASP A 194 -13.13 13.16 -3.42
N LEU A 195 -12.86 13.26 -2.11
CA LEU A 195 -13.66 12.60 -1.07
C LEU A 195 -15.13 13.05 -1.04
N ARG A 196 -15.48 14.18 -1.67
CA ARG A 196 -16.87 14.70 -1.76
C ARG A 196 -17.72 13.94 -2.77
N ARG A 197 -17.15 12.98 -3.51
CA ARG A 197 -17.94 12.13 -4.41
C ARG A 197 -18.84 11.18 -3.63
N PRO A 198 -20.14 11.06 -3.95
CA PRO A 198 -21.09 10.20 -3.23
C PRO A 198 -20.70 8.72 -3.17
N TYR A 199 -19.83 8.27 -4.08
CA TYR A 199 -19.21 6.94 -4.04
C TYR A 199 -18.60 6.63 -2.66
N TRP A 200 -17.87 7.58 -2.06
CA TRP A 200 -17.24 7.40 -0.75
C TRP A 200 -18.25 7.22 0.38
N LEU A 201 -19.36 7.95 0.34
CA LEU A 201 -20.46 7.74 1.27
C LEU A 201 -21.05 6.34 1.10
N GLY A 202 -21.21 5.89 -0.14
CA GLY A 202 -21.69 4.54 -0.46
C GLY A 202 -20.79 3.47 0.14
N LEU A 203 -19.49 3.59 -0.08
CA LEU A 203 -18.49 2.68 0.46
C LEU A 203 -18.44 2.71 2.00
N ALA A 204 -18.57 3.90 2.61
CA ALA A 204 -18.63 4.07 4.07
C ALA A 204 -19.86 3.42 4.72
N ARG A 205 -20.95 3.27 3.96
CA ARG A 205 -22.16 2.56 4.41
C ARG A 205 -22.08 1.05 4.13
N SER A 206 -21.11 0.59 3.37
CA SER A 206 -20.78 -0.81 3.15
C SER A 206 -19.47 -1.18 3.86
N ASP A 207 -18.36 -1.34 3.16
CA ASP A 207 -17.16 -2.00 3.69
C ASP A 207 -16.10 -1.06 4.29
N LEU A 208 -16.15 0.25 3.96
CA LEU A 208 -15.17 1.21 4.48
C LEU A 208 -15.42 1.55 5.94
N ALA A 209 -14.51 1.12 6.81
CA ALA A 209 -14.52 1.50 8.22
C ALA A 209 -13.89 2.89 8.40
N ILE A 210 -14.60 3.75 9.13
CA ILE A 210 -14.15 5.10 9.48
C ILE A 210 -13.97 5.18 10.99
N ARG A 211 -12.81 5.65 11.43
CA ARG A 211 -12.51 5.85 12.85
C ARG A 211 -12.04 7.28 13.07
N GLU A 212 -12.77 7.98 13.93
CA GLU A 212 -12.36 9.28 14.45
C GLU A 212 -11.37 9.05 15.60
N LEU A 213 -10.21 9.70 15.51
CA LEU A 213 -9.17 9.76 16.53
C LEU A 213 -8.93 11.25 16.85
N ASP A 214 -8.25 11.55 17.95
CA ASP A 214 -8.16 12.91 18.51
C ASP A 214 -7.75 13.99 17.50
N ASP A 215 -6.86 13.66 16.56
CA ASP A 215 -6.30 14.58 15.59
C ASP A 215 -6.44 14.13 14.12
N ILE A 216 -7.05 12.95 13.86
CA ILE A 216 -7.16 12.38 12.52
C ILE A 216 -8.45 11.57 12.31
N ILE A 217 -8.88 11.46 11.06
CA ILE A 217 -9.90 10.52 10.62
C ILE A 217 -9.22 9.38 9.85
N ARG A 218 -9.30 8.16 10.37
CA ARG A 218 -8.73 6.97 9.75
C ARG A 218 -9.76 6.24 8.91
N LEU A 219 -9.48 6.15 7.61
CA LEU A 219 -10.16 5.29 6.65
C LEU A 219 -9.49 3.91 6.63
N LYS A 220 -10.27 2.84 6.67
CA LYS A 220 -9.75 1.47 6.73
C LYS A 220 -10.57 0.47 5.94
N LEU A 221 -9.90 -0.30 5.10
CA LEU A 221 -10.45 -1.47 4.39
C LEU A 221 -9.66 -2.73 4.78
N ASP A 222 -10.38 -3.80 5.10
CA ASP A 222 -9.79 -5.08 5.51
C ASP A 222 -10.20 -6.18 4.53
N THR A 223 -9.26 -6.99 4.05
CA THR A 223 -9.62 -8.14 3.22
C THR A 223 -8.66 -9.32 3.37
N THR A 224 -9.14 -10.49 2.97
CA THR A 224 -8.33 -11.68 2.70
C THR A 224 -8.47 -12.11 1.22
N ASN A 225 -9.34 -11.48 0.44
CA ASN A 225 -9.64 -11.81 -0.95
C ASN A 225 -8.51 -11.32 -1.88
N ALA A 226 -8.21 -12.11 -2.92
CA ALA A 226 -7.18 -11.79 -3.91
C ALA A 226 -7.49 -10.51 -4.70
N ILE A 227 -8.73 -10.35 -5.14
CA ILE A 227 -9.20 -9.26 -5.98
C ILE A 227 -9.35 -7.98 -5.14
N ASP A 228 -9.98 -8.09 -3.97
CA ASP A 228 -10.17 -6.94 -3.07
C ASP A 228 -8.81 -6.40 -2.59
N ALA A 229 -7.78 -7.23 -2.44
CA ALA A 229 -6.47 -6.78 -2.02
C ALA A 229 -5.87 -5.77 -3.01
N VAL A 230 -5.95 -6.06 -4.30
CA VAL A 230 -5.47 -5.17 -5.37
C VAL A 230 -6.41 -3.97 -5.53
N PHE A 231 -7.72 -4.20 -5.45
CA PHE A 231 -8.72 -3.13 -5.54
C PHE A 231 -8.58 -2.11 -4.40
N PHE A 232 -8.52 -2.55 -3.15
CA PHE A 232 -8.43 -1.67 -1.98
C PHE A 232 -7.10 -0.92 -1.92
N LEU A 233 -6.00 -1.54 -2.37
CA LEU A 233 -4.74 -0.86 -2.58
C LEU A 233 -4.95 0.32 -3.55
N THR A 234 -5.44 0.03 -4.76
CA THR A 234 -5.60 1.02 -5.82
C THR A 234 -6.60 2.13 -5.42
N LEU A 235 -7.70 1.75 -4.78
CA LEU A 235 -8.78 2.66 -4.39
C LEU A 235 -8.36 3.63 -3.28
N LEU A 236 -7.53 3.23 -2.32
CA LEU A 236 -7.10 4.14 -1.26
C LEU A 236 -5.87 4.97 -1.67
N ASP A 237 -5.04 4.46 -2.58
CA ASP A 237 -3.84 5.14 -3.05
C ASP A 237 -4.15 6.43 -3.83
N VAL A 238 -5.32 6.51 -4.49
CA VAL A 238 -5.77 7.76 -5.15
C VAL A 238 -6.05 8.91 -4.17
N ILE A 239 -6.23 8.63 -2.88
CA ILE A 239 -6.42 9.67 -1.86
C ILE A 239 -5.06 10.19 -1.39
N ARG A 240 -4.21 9.29 -0.91
CA ARG A 240 -2.85 9.54 -0.42
C ARG A 240 -2.14 8.23 -0.16
N MET A 241 -0.84 8.32 0.11
CA MET A 241 -0.02 7.17 0.48
C MET A 241 -0.64 6.39 1.63
N LEU A 242 -0.99 5.14 1.36
CA LEU A 242 -1.62 4.26 2.32
C LEU A 242 -0.61 3.52 3.19
N SER A 243 -1.10 3.06 4.34
CA SER A 243 -0.40 2.12 5.21
C SER A 243 -1.03 0.74 5.11
N LEU A 244 -0.21 -0.27 4.83
CA LEU A 244 -0.60 -1.68 4.84
C LEU A 244 -0.18 -2.32 6.17
N VAL A 245 -1.13 -2.98 6.84
CA VAL A 245 -0.86 -3.82 8.00
C VAL A 245 -1.26 -5.26 7.68
N ILE A 246 -0.32 -6.19 7.83
CA ILE A 246 -0.52 -7.62 7.60
C ILE A 246 -0.71 -8.29 8.96
N THR A 247 -1.84 -8.99 9.15
CA THR A 247 -2.18 -9.62 10.43
C THR A 247 -2.72 -11.03 10.24
N TRP A 248 -2.55 -11.87 11.25
CA TRP A 248 -3.22 -13.17 11.32
C TRP A 248 -4.63 -12.98 11.89
N LYS A 249 -5.66 -13.34 11.14
CA LYS A 249 -7.05 -13.39 11.66
C LYS A 249 -7.38 -14.80 12.13
N LYS A 250 -8.14 -14.87 13.24
CA LYS A 250 -8.81 -16.10 13.68
C LYS A 250 -9.82 -16.53 12.60
N LYS A 251 -10.02 -17.84 12.47
CA LYS A 251 -10.90 -18.49 11.49
C LYS A 251 -12.28 -17.83 11.44
N ALA A 252 -12.71 -17.41 10.25
CA ALA A 252 -14.11 -17.03 10.00
C ALA A 252 -14.98 -18.31 10.01
N PRO A 253 -16.19 -18.29 10.61
CA PRO A 253 -17.03 -19.49 10.75
C PRO A 253 -17.33 -20.22 9.43
N ALA A 254 -17.40 -19.49 8.32
CA ALA A 254 -17.70 -20.03 6.98
C ALA A 254 -16.49 -20.63 6.24
N ALA A 255 -15.26 -20.40 6.68
CA ALA A 255 -14.05 -20.85 6.00
C ALA A 255 -13.58 -22.21 6.56
N LYS A 256 -14.33 -23.28 6.28
CA LYS A 256 -14.06 -24.63 6.84
C LYS A 256 -12.61 -25.10 6.62
N TYR A 257 -12.00 -24.76 5.47
CA TYR A 257 -10.68 -25.24 5.02
C TYR A 257 -9.50 -24.32 5.36
N VAL A 258 -9.73 -23.16 5.98
CA VAL A 258 -8.65 -22.21 6.32
C VAL A 258 -8.33 -22.30 7.81
N ARG A 259 -7.13 -22.80 8.14
CA ARG A 259 -6.66 -22.95 9.52
C ARG A 259 -6.15 -21.63 10.11
N LYS A 260 -5.56 -20.76 9.28
CA LYS A 260 -5.10 -19.41 9.61
C LYS A 260 -5.28 -18.53 8.38
N ALA A 261 -6.00 -17.41 8.49
CA ALA A 261 -6.17 -16.46 7.39
C ALA A 261 -5.21 -15.28 7.58
N ILE A 262 -4.51 -14.90 6.52
CA ILE A 262 -3.73 -13.65 6.49
C ILE A 262 -4.67 -12.55 6.02
N ALA A 263 -4.86 -11.54 6.87
CA ALA A 263 -5.68 -10.38 6.57
C ALA A 263 -4.80 -9.17 6.30
N LEU A 264 -5.15 -8.46 5.23
CA LEU A 264 -4.57 -7.20 4.83
C LEU A 264 -5.48 -6.08 5.32
N SER A 265 -4.89 -5.09 5.97
CA SER A 265 -5.57 -3.90 6.46
C SER A 265 -4.95 -2.69 5.80
N PHE A 266 -5.64 -2.09 4.83
CA PHE A 266 -5.23 -0.85 4.17
C PHE A 266 -5.79 0.34 4.94
N ARG A 267 -4.95 1.36 5.17
CA ARG A 267 -5.30 2.52 6.00
C ARG A 267 -4.85 3.81 5.36
N VAL A 268 -5.70 4.83 5.45
CA VAL A 268 -5.40 6.21 5.09
C VAL A 268 -5.82 7.09 6.26
N ASP A 269 -4.90 7.93 6.73
CA ASP A 269 -5.15 8.87 7.82
C ASP A 269 -5.36 10.27 7.22
N LEU A 270 -6.53 10.83 7.44
CA LEU A 270 -6.97 12.15 6.99
C LEU A 270 -6.90 13.16 8.13
N SER A 271 -6.72 14.45 7.81
CA SER A 271 -6.95 15.51 8.79
C SER A 271 -8.45 15.60 9.14
N PRO A 272 -8.82 16.13 10.33
CA PRO A 272 -10.20 16.06 10.85
C PRO A 272 -11.27 16.68 9.94
N ASN A 273 -10.91 17.65 9.10
CA ASN A 273 -11.85 18.38 8.24
C ASN A 273 -11.88 17.87 6.79
N GLU A 274 -11.12 16.83 6.45
CA GLU A 274 -11.04 16.35 5.06
C GLU A 274 -12.17 15.40 4.68
N TRP A 275 -12.72 14.67 5.65
CA TRP A 275 -13.82 13.75 5.40
C TRP A 275 -15.16 14.51 5.38
N PRO A 276 -15.85 14.61 4.23
CA PRO A 276 -16.98 15.53 4.08
C PRO A 276 -18.33 14.91 4.49
N TRP A 277 -18.35 13.62 4.82
CA TRP A 277 -19.59 12.89 5.07
C TRP A 277 -19.81 12.64 6.57
N PRO A 278 -21.06 12.55 7.05
CA PRO A 278 -21.30 12.19 8.43
C PRO A 278 -20.75 10.78 8.76
N ILE A 279 -19.95 10.67 9.82
CA ILE A 279 -19.42 9.38 10.28
C ILE A 279 -20.55 8.56 10.89
N LYS A 280 -21.21 9.13 11.92
CA LYS A 280 -22.47 8.65 12.47
C LYS A 280 -23.60 9.26 11.66
N LEU A 281 -24.50 8.42 11.17
CA LEU A 281 -25.58 8.85 10.28
C LEU A 281 -26.87 8.18 10.71
N GLY A 282 -27.88 8.99 11.06
CA GLY A 282 -29.23 8.53 11.32
C GLY A 282 -29.98 8.19 10.02
N VAL A 283 -31.11 7.50 10.17
CA VAL A 283 -31.98 7.09 9.04
C VAL A 283 -32.48 8.30 8.27
N ASN A 284 -33.06 9.26 8.99
CA ASN A 284 -33.62 10.48 8.41
C ASN A 284 -32.54 11.36 7.77
N GLU A 285 -31.32 11.34 8.30
CA GLU A 285 -30.19 12.07 7.74
C GLU A 285 -29.72 11.42 6.43
N LEU A 286 -29.62 10.08 6.41
CA LEU A 286 -29.32 9.34 5.19
C LEU A 286 -30.34 9.66 4.10
N GLU A 287 -31.63 9.54 4.41
CA GLU A 287 -32.70 9.82 3.45
C GLU A 287 -32.62 11.25 2.90
N LYS A 288 -32.42 12.25 3.77
CA LYS A 288 -32.22 13.65 3.35
C LYS A 288 -31.02 13.82 2.42
N ILE A 289 -29.89 13.18 2.73
CA ILE A 289 -28.70 13.23 1.88
C ILE A 289 -29.01 12.58 0.53
N LEU A 290 -29.58 11.38 0.50
CA LEU A 290 -29.86 10.69 -0.77
C LEU A 290 -30.86 11.44 -1.65
N ASN A 291 -31.86 12.09 -1.04
CA ASN A 291 -32.82 12.92 -1.75
C ASN A 291 -32.23 14.25 -2.27
N SER A 292 -31.13 14.74 -1.69
CA SER A 292 -30.45 15.94 -2.18
C SER A 292 -29.43 15.68 -3.30
N LEU A 293 -29.02 14.41 -3.51
CA LEU A 293 -28.13 14.04 -4.60
C LEU A 293 -28.81 14.22 -5.97
N SER A 294 -28.02 14.46 -7.02
CA SER A 294 -28.50 14.28 -8.40
C SER A 294 -28.73 12.79 -8.69
N ASP A 295 -29.41 12.45 -9.81
CA ASP A 295 -29.55 11.05 -10.23
C ASP A 295 -28.18 10.38 -10.44
N GLU A 296 -27.24 11.13 -11.00
CA GLU A 296 -25.84 10.71 -11.16
C GLU A 296 -25.16 10.52 -9.80
N GLY A 297 -25.36 11.44 -8.84
CA GLY A 297 -24.84 11.30 -7.49
C GLY A 297 -25.40 10.07 -6.77
N LEU A 298 -26.71 9.81 -6.91
CA LEU A 298 -27.34 8.62 -6.35
C LEU A 298 -26.79 7.33 -7.00
N ALA A 299 -26.56 7.33 -8.32
CA ALA A 299 -25.95 6.20 -9.02
C ALA A 299 -24.51 5.95 -8.55
N MET A 300 -23.70 7.00 -8.34
CA MET A 300 -22.35 6.88 -7.75
C MET A 300 -22.39 6.30 -6.34
N PHE A 301 -23.32 6.76 -5.50
CA PHE A 301 -23.50 6.25 -4.15
C PHE A 301 -23.88 4.75 -4.14
N ILE A 302 -24.79 4.32 -5.02
CA ILE A 302 -25.17 2.91 -5.14
C ILE A 302 -24.00 2.06 -5.66
N ALA A 303 -23.19 2.59 -6.58
CA ALA A 303 -21.99 1.89 -7.04
C ALA A 303 -20.99 1.67 -5.89
N GLY A 304 -20.69 2.69 -5.07
CA GLY A 304 -19.84 2.56 -3.89
C GLY A 304 -20.39 1.58 -2.85
N LEU A 305 -21.71 1.55 -2.65
CA LEU A 305 -22.36 0.54 -1.81
C LEU A 305 -22.11 -0.88 -2.34
N LEU A 306 -22.32 -1.09 -3.64
CA LEU A 306 -22.13 -2.39 -4.26
C LEU A 306 -20.66 -2.81 -4.31
N ASP A 307 -19.75 -1.87 -4.45
CA ASP A 307 -18.31 -2.11 -4.49
C ASP A 307 -17.69 -2.37 -3.12
N GLY A 308 -18.41 -2.16 -2.02
CA GLY A 308 -18.05 -2.69 -0.71
C GLY A 308 -18.65 -4.08 -0.45
N ASP A 309 -19.95 -4.14 -0.17
CA ASP A 309 -20.65 -5.34 0.33
C ASP A 309 -21.71 -5.90 -0.67
N GLY A 310 -21.73 -5.39 -1.90
CA GLY A 310 -22.71 -5.80 -2.91
C GLY A 310 -22.45 -7.16 -3.52
N THR A 311 -23.46 -7.69 -4.21
CA THR A 311 -23.33 -8.87 -5.05
C THR A 311 -24.06 -8.66 -6.37
N VAL A 312 -23.34 -8.90 -7.47
CA VAL A 312 -23.90 -9.06 -8.81
C VAL A 312 -23.80 -10.54 -9.15
N ARG A 313 -24.95 -11.19 -9.37
CA ARG A 313 -25.01 -12.63 -9.61
C ARG A 313 -25.99 -13.03 -10.70
N TYR A 314 -25.77 -14.21 -11.24
CA TYR A 314 -26.60 -14.86 -12.23
C TYR A 314 -26.82 -16.32 -11.83
N GLU A 315 -28.06 -16.79 -11.90
CA GLU A 315 -28.44 -18.16 -11.57
C GLU A 315 -28.80 -18.93 -12.85
N PHE A 316 -27.93 -19.85 -13.27
CA PHE A 316 -28.13 -20.67 -14.47
C PHE A 316 -29.43 -21.47 -14.47
N LYS A 317 -29.83 -22.03 -13.34
CA LYS A 317 -31.01 -22.90 -13.25
C LYS A 317 -32.32 -22.20 -13.60
N ASN A 318 -32.42 -20.90 -13.30
CA ASN A 318 -33.66 -20.13 -13.39
C ASN A 318 -33.58 -18.99 -14.41
N ASP A 319 -32.49 -18.91 -15.18
CA ASP A 319 -32.14 -17.77 -16.02
C ASP A 319 -32.31 -16.41 -15.32
N TYR A 320 -31.82 -16.33 -14.08
CA TYR A 320 -32.16 -15.23 -13.18
C TYR A 320 -30.95 -14.38 -12.81
N VAL A 321 -31.01 -13.09 -13.16
CA VAL A 321 -30.05 -12.08 -12.73
C VAL A 321 -30.51 -11.39 -11.46
N ALA A 322 -29.57 -11.13 -10.55
CA ALA A 322 -29.86 -10.40 -9.32
C ALA A 322 -28.72 -9.44 -8.93
N VAL A 323 -29.10 -8.26 -8.48
CA VAL A 323 -28.24 -7.34 -7.73
C VAL A 323 -28.71 -7.36 -6.27
N LEU A 324 -27.79 -7.65 -5.36
CA LEU A 324 -28.06 -7.80 -3.94
C LEU A 324 -27.23 -6.81 -3.13
N ILE A 325 -27.88 -6.14 -2.18
CA ILE A 325 -27.22 -5.33 -1.14
C ILE A 325 -27.55 -5.97 0.20
N SER A 326 -26.53 -6.46 0.88
CA SER A 326 -26.69 -7.19 2.13
C SER A 326 -26.40 -6.29 3.32
N ALA A 327 -27.24 -6.34 4.34
CA ALA A 327 -26.98 -5.75 5.65
C ALA A 327 -27.11 -6.84 6.71
N CYS A 328 -26.16 -6.90 7.65
CA CYS A 328 -26.24 -7.86 8.74
C CYS A 328 -27.45 -7.54 9.64
N LYS A 329 -28.05 -8.57 10.26
CA LYS A 329 -29.29 -8.41 11.04
C LYS A 329 -29.10 -7.53 12.29
N ASP A 330 -27.96 -7.68 12.94
CA ASP A 330 -27.68 -7.06 14.23
C ASP A 330 -26.80 -5.80 14.10
N CYS A 331 -26.62 -5.26 12.88
CA CYS A 331 -25.93 -4.00 12.68
C CYS A 331 -26.90 -2.84 12.38
N PRO A 332 -26.51 -1.60 12.75
CA PRO A 332 -27.24 -0.39 12.37
C PRO A 332 -27.52 -0.24 10.86
N LYS A 333 -26.80 -1.00 10.01
CA LYS A 333 -26.94 -1.02 8.55
C LYS A 333 -28.31 -1.55 8.07
N MET A 334 -29.11 -2.23 8.90
CA MET A 334 -30.41 -2.74 8.48
C MET A 334 -31.34 -1.64 7.97
N VAL A 335 -31.35 -0.47 8.62
CA VAL A 335 -32.25 0.63 8.25
C VAL A 335 -31.85 1.33 6.96
N ILE A 336 -30.62 1.09 6.49
CA ILE A 336 -30.16 1.57 5.19
C ILE A 336 -30.96 0.90 4.06
N LEU A 337 -31.33 -0.38 4.20
CA LEU A 337 -32.01 -1.12 3.13
C LEU A 337 -33.42 -0.57 2.83
N ASP A 338 -34.16 -0.14 3.85
CA ASP A 338 -35.50 0.43 3.66
C ASP A 338 -35.44 1.77 2.94
N VAL A 339 -34.54 2.67 3.39
CA VAL A 339 -34.31 3.97 2.72
C VAL A 339 -33.88 3.76 1.27
N LEU A 340 -32.92 2.85 1.02
CA LEU A 340 -32.45 2.53 -0.32
C LEU A 340 -33.59 2.04 -1.22
N LYS A 341 -34.43 1.12 -0.70
CA LYS A 341 -35.57 0.57 -1.44
C LYS A 341 -36.52 1.67 -1.88
N ILE A 342 -36.85 2.60 -0.98
CA ILE A 342 -37.78 3.71 -1.26
C ILE A 342 -37.16 4.68 -2.28
N VAL A 343 -35.97 5.20 -2.00
CA VAL A 343 -35.32 6.21 -2.85
C VAL A 343 -35.08 5.67 -4.27
N ILE A 344 -34.62 4.42 -4.41
CA ILE A 344 -34.39 3.80 -5.73
C ILE A 344 -35.72 3.58 -6.47
N ALA A 345 -36.79 3.21 -5.76
CA ALA A 345 -38.11 3.04 -6.37
C ALA A 345 -38.66 4.38 -6.86
N GLU A 346 -38.60 5.44 -6.04
CA GLU A 346 -39.12 6.76 -6.39
C GLU A 346 -38.33 7.40 -7.53
N ARG A 347 -36.99 7.36 -7.45
CA ARG A 347 -36.14 8.10 -8.38
C ARG A 347 -35.82 7.36 -9.67
N PHE A 348 -35.65 6.05 -9.60
CA PHE A 348 -35.28 5.25 -10.78
C PHE A 348 -36.41 4.38 -11.30
N SER A 349 -37.55 4.31 -10.59
CA SER A 349 -38.67 3.41 -10.91
C SER A 349 -38.22 1.95 -10.97
N ILE A 350 -37.36 1.55 -10.02
CA ILE A 350 -36.80 0.21 -9.87
C ILE A 350 -37.17 -0.33 -8.50
N ILE A 351 -38.09 -1.31 -8.47
CA ILE A 351 -38.67 -1.81 -7.22
C ILE A 351 -37.90 -3.04 -6.72
N GLY A 352 -37.16 -2.88 -5.62
CA GLY A 352 -36.49 -3.97 -4.92
C GLY A 352 -37.37 -4.64 -3.85
N SER A 353 -36.99 -5.86 -3.45
CA SER A 353 -37.62 -6.60 -2.36
C SER A 353 -36.60 -6.89 -1.27
N ILE A 354 -36.96 -6.68 0.00
CA ILE A 354 -36.11 -7.07 1.13
C ILE A 354 -36.48 -8.50 1.54
N LYS A 355 -35.50 -9.39 1.53
CA LYS A 355 -35.63 -10.77 1.98
C LYS A 355 -34.79 -10.98 3.23
N SER A 356 -35.36 -11.65 4.23
CA SER A 356 -34.61 -12.04 5.42
C SER A 356 -33.92 -13.38 5.20
N GLN A 357 -32.61 -13.42 5.42
CA GLN A 357 -31.80 -14.64 5.40
C GLN A 357 -31.33 -14.98 6.82
N ARG A 358 -30.66 -16.12 7.01
CA ARG A 358 -30.25 -16.59 8.34
C ARG A 358 -29.41 -15.57 9.11
N THR A 359 -28.47 -14.90 8.44
CA THR A 359 -27.47 -14.01 9.07
C THR A 359 -27.52 -12.56 8.58
N ALA A 360 -28.36 -12.26 7.57
CA ALA A 360 -28.44 -10.95 6.94
C ALA A 360 -29.85 -10.68 6.42
N ASN A 361 -30.19 -9.41 6.24
CA ASN A 361 -31.28 -8.98 5.38
C ASN A 361 -30.69 -8.52 4.05
N VAL A 362 -31.40 -8.79 2.95
CA VAL A 362 -30.90 -8.54 1.61
C VAL A 362 -31.93 -7.75 0.82
N LEU A 363 -31.56 -6.57 0.35
CA LEU A 363 -32.31 -5.86 -0.68
C LEU A 363 -31.93 -6.44 -2.04
N GLU A 364 -32.90 -7.06 -2.70
CA GLU A 364 -32.75 -7.74 -3.96
C GLU A 364 -33.48 -7.01 -5.09
N PHE A 365 -32.77 -6.77 -6.18
CA PHE A 365 -33.31 -6.36 -7.47
C PHE A 365 -33.13 -7.52 -8.45
N GLY A 366 -34.25 -8.06 -8.94
CA GLY A 366 -34.29 -9.26 -9.76
C GLY A 366 -34.66 -9.02 -11.22
N GLY A 367 -34.14 -9.86 -12.12
CA GLY A 367 -34.49 -9.87 -13.54
C GLY A 367 -34.22 -8.52 -14.22
N GLU A 368 -35.18 -8.04 -15.00
CA GLU A 368 -35.09 -6.76 -15.72
C GLU A 368 -34.75 -5.58 -14.79
N LYS A 369 -35.23 -5.60 -13.53
CA LYS A 369 -34.94 -4.54 -12.55
C LYS A 369 -33.46 -4.47 -12.20
N ALA A 370 -32.80 -5.64 -12.12
CA ALA A 370 -31.36 -5.73 -11.91
C ALA A 370 -30.61 -5.10 -13.10
N VAL A 371 -31.00 -5.45 -14.33
CA VAL A 371 -30.39 -4.94 -15.57
C VAL A 371 -30.57 -3.43 -15.68
N ARG A 372 -31.78 -2.91 -15.43
CA ARG A 372 -32.06 -1.47 -15.39
C ARG A 372 -31.21 -0.74 -14.36
N LEU A 373 -30.97 -1.36 -13.19
CA LEU A 373 -30.10 -0.78 -12.16
C LEU A 373 -28.64 -0.78 -12.61
N LEU A 374 -28.13 -1.92 -13.12
CA LEU A 374 -26.76 -2.06 -13.61
C LEU A 374 -26.44 -1.04 -14.71
N ARG A 375 -27.33 -0.84 -15.69
CA ARG A 375 -27.16 0.16 -16.76
C ARG A 375 -26.94 1.58 -16.23
N ARG A 376 -27.54 1.92 -15.07
CA ARG A 376 -27.40 3.26 -14.47
C ARG A 376 -26.07 3.45 -13.75
N ILE A 377 -25.55 2.39 -13.13
CA ILE A 377 -24.45 2.50 -12.16
C ILE A 377 -23.10 1.99 -12.69
N ILE A 378 -23.08 1.19 -13.77
CA ILE A 378 -21.88 0.48 -14.24
C ILE A 378 -20.67 1.40 -14.44
N LYS A 379 -20.89 2.62 -14.95
CA LYS A 379 -19.83 3.61 -15.18
C LYS A 379 -19.16 4.14 -13.92
N TYR A 380 -19.77 3.93 -12.74
CA TYR A 380 -19.23 4.32 -11.44
C TYR A 380 -18.79 3.12 -10.60
N MET A 381 -18.89 1.89 -11.13
CA MET A 381 -18.41 0.69 -10.47
C MET A 381 -16.91 0.55 -10.71
N HIS A 382 -16.16 0.34 -9.65
CA HIS A 382 -14.72 0.18 -9.63
C HIS A 382 -14.28 -1.14 -8.98
N HIS A 383 -15.17 -1.90 -8.33
CA HIS A 383 -14.80 -3.23 -7.87
C HIS A 383 -14.57 -4.16 -9.08
N PRO A 384 -13.39 -4.77 -9.24
CA PRO A 384 -13.01 -5.48 -10.47
C PRO A 384 -14.00 -6.59 -10.85
N LEU A 385 -14.28 -7.52 -9.93
CA LEU A 385 -15.13 -8.68 -10.23
C LEU A 385 -16.60 -8.30 -10.42
N ARG A 386 -17.14 -7.38 -9.61
CA ARG A 386 -18.53 -6.97 -9.66
C ARG A 386 -18.82 -6.18 -10.93
N ARG A 387 -17.91 -5.28 -11.34
CA ARG A 387 -17.99 -4.59 -12.63
C ARG A 387 -17.91 -5.59 -13.79
N LEU A 388 -16.94 -6.51 -13.77
CA LEU A 388 -16.81 -7.54 -14.83
C LEU A 388 -18.07 -8.38 -15.01
N ARG A 389 -18.68 -8.83 -13.90
CA ARG A 389 -19.96 -9.55 -13.93
C ARG A 389 -21.11 -8.70 -14.46
N ALA A 390 -21.15 -7.43 -14.09
CA ALA A 390 -22.18 -6.52 -14.58
C ALA A 390 -22.03 -6.27 -16.09
N GLU A 391 -20.80 -6.06 -16.59
CA GLU A 391 -20.53 -5.94 -18.03
C GLU A 391 -20.94 -7.20 -18.80
N LEU A 392 -20.62 -8.39 -18.28
CA LEU A 392 -21.04 -9.67 -18.86
C LEU A 392 -22.57 -9.78 -18.96
N LEU A 393 -23.27 -9.43 -17.88
CA LEU A 393 -24.73 -9.49 -17.84
C LEU A 393 -25.35 -8.51 -18.80
N LEU A 394 -24.86 -7.28 -18.86
CA LEU A 394 -25.32 -6.29 -19.82
C LEU A 394 -25.03 -6.75 -21.25
N ALA A 395 -23.85 -7.31 -21.53
CA ALA A 395 -23.51 -7.85 -22.85
C ALA A 395 -24.46 -8.97 -23.29
N LEU A 396 -24.83 -9.88 -22.39
CA LEU A 396 -25.83 -10.91 -22.67
C LEU A 396 -27.20 -10.31 -22.99
N TYR A 397 -27.68 -9.38 -22.14
CA TYR A 397 -29.00 -8.76 -22.29
C TYR A 397 -29.10 -7.81 -23.49
N ASP A 398 -27.99 -7.22 -23.90
CA ASP A 398 -27.89 -6.38 -25.10
C ASP A 398 -27.70 -7.21 -26.39
N GLY A 399 -27.61 -8.55 -26.28
CA GLY A 399 -27.38 -9.45 -27.41
C GLY A 399 -25.98 -9.34 -28.03
N ARG A 400 -25.02 -8.74 -27.32
CA ARG A 400 -23.62 -8.59 -27.78
C ARG A 400 -22.83 -9.89 -27.73
N ILE A 401 -23.23 -10.81 -26.86
CA ILE A 401 -22.64 -12.16 -26.73
C ILE A 401 -23.74 -13.22 -26.71
N SER A 402 -23.40 -14.42 -27.19
CA SER A 402 -24.30 -15.56 -27.12
C SER A 402 -24.42 -16.09 -25.68
N ARG A 403 -25.45 -16.89 -25.45
CA ARG A 403 -25.66 -17.64 -24.21
C ARG A 403 -24.45 -18.50 -23.84
N GLU A 404 -23.93 -19.24 -24.80
CA GLU A 404 -22.77 -20.14 -24.64
C GLU A 404 -21.49 -19.36 -24.30
N ALA A 405 -21.27 -18.22 -24.97
CA ALA A 405 -20.15 -17.34 -24.66
C ALA A 405 -20.26 -16.76 -23.25
N PHE A 406 -21.46 -16.33 -22.85
CA PHE A 406 -21.72 -15.85 -21.50
C PHE A 406 -21.45 -16.93 -20.45
N GLU A 407 -21.94 -18.16 -20.65
CA GLU A 407 -21.72 -19.29 -19.74
C GLU A 407 -20.23 -19.54 -19.49
N LYS A 408 -19.45 -19.67 -20.56
CA LYS A 408 -18.00 -19.85 -20.50
C LYS A 408 -17.28 -18.72 -19.76
N LEU A 409 -17.67 -17.47 -20.02
CA LEU A 409 -17.04 -16.29 -19.40
C LEU A 409 -17.42 -16.16 -17.92
N TYR A 410 -18.69 -16.39 -17.60
CA TYR A 410 -19.23 -16.19 -16.27
C TYR A 410 -18.70 -17.23 -15.27
N GLU A 411 -18.52 -18.48 -15.71
CA GLU A 411 -17.94 -19.57 -14.91
C GLU A 411 -16.57 -19.20 -14.32
N MET A 412 -15.70 -18.54 -15.10
CA MET A 412 -14.39 -18.06 -14.60
C MET A 412 -14.50 -17.04 -13.45
N THR A 413 -15.63 -16.31 -13.40
CA THR A 413 -15.90 -15.31 -12.36
C THR A 413 -16.46 -15.93 -11.08
N GLU A 414 -16.93 -17.18 -11.11
CA GLU A 414 -17.55 -17.83 -9.96
C GLU A 414 -16.53 -18.16 -8.86
N TYR A 415 -17.06 -18.35 -7.66
CA TYR A 415 -16.28 -18.83 -6.53
C TYR A 415 -16.48 -20.33 -6.38
N GLU A 416 -15.43 -21.07 -6.07
CA GLU A 416 -15.51 -22.49 -5.76
C GLU A 416 -16.21 -22.70 -4.41
N TYR A 417 -17.29 -23.50 -4.41
CA TYR A 417 -18.04 -23.79 -3.20
C TYR A 417 -17.62 -25.12 -2.60
N GLY A 418 -17.25 -25.12 -1.31
CA GLY A 418 -16.90 -26.34 -0.59
C GLY A 418 -15.47 -26.86 -0.83
N GLY A 419 -14.62 -26.08 -1.52
CA GLY A 419 -13.18 -26.34 -1.72
C GLY A 419 -12.31 -25.11 -1.44
N PRO A 420 -10.97 -25.22 -1.60
CA PRO A 420 -10.07 -24.07 -1.65
C PRO A 420 -10.36 -23.25 -2.92
N ASP A 421 -10.36 -21.92 -2.81
CA ASP A 421 -10.65 -21.02 -3.94
C ASP A 421 -9.55 -19.95 -3.99
N ILE A 422 -8.86 -19.83 -5.13
CA ILE A 422 -7.75 -18.89 -5.30
C ILE A 422 -8.16 -17.42 -5.11
N LYS A 423 -9.44 -17.08 -5.27
CA LYS A 423 -9.98 -15.75 -5.02
C LYS A 423 -10.13 -15.48 -3.51
N ARG A 424 -10.20 -16.50 -2.67
CA ARG A 424 -10.48 -16.40 -1.22
C ARG A 424 -9.24 -16.72 -0.38
N ASN A 425 -8.88 -15.80 0.53
CA ASN A 425 -7.77 -15.97 1.48
C ASN A 425 -6.38 -16.01 0.83
N HIS A 426 -6.23 -15.41 -0.34
CA HIS A 426 -4.97 -15.28 -1.07
C HIS A 426 -4.62 -13.81 -1.41
N GLY A 427 -5.13 -12.87 -0.62
CA GLY A 427 -4.87 -11.43 -0.79
C GLY A 427 -3.39 -11.07 -0.77
N LEU A 428 -2.60 -11.67 0.13
CA LEU A 428 -1.18 -11.37 0.25
C LEU A 428 -0.40 -11.88 -0.98
N GLU A 429 -0.70 -13.09 -1.43
CA GLU A 429 -0.10 -13.71 -2.60
C GLU A 429 -0.45 -12.95 -3.88
N ALA A 430 -1.70 -12.47 -4.00
CA ALA A 430 -2.12 -11.60 -5.08
C ALA A 430 -1.29 -10.32 -5.10
N LEU A 431 -1.20 -9.58 -3.98
CA LEU A 431 -0.37 -8.37 -3.90
C LEU A 431 1.09 -8.63 -4.26
N ALA A 432 1.65 -9.74 -3.78
CA ALA A 432 3.02 -10.09 -4.11
C ALA A 432 3.18 -10.31 -5.62
N ARG A 433 2.24 -10.96 -6.30
CA ARG A 433 2.36 -11.26 -7.73
C ARG A 433 2.11 -10.10 -8.67
N VAL A 434 1.27 -9.13 -8.28
CA VAL A 434 0.94 -7.99 -9.16
C VAL A 434 2.04 -6.93 -9.23
N ALA A 435 3.04 -6.99 -8.34
CA ALA A 435 4.26 -6.22 -8.43
C ALA A 435 5.35 -7.01 -9.19
N PRO A 436 6.15 -6.36 -10.08
CA PRO A 436 7.24 -7.03 -10.79
C PRO A 436 8.19 -7.70 -9.80
N GLN A 437 8.33 -9.01 -9.91
CA GLN A 437 9.24 -9.77 -9.05
C GLN A 437 10.68 -9.59 -9.55
N THR A 438 11.48 -8.81 -8.83
CA THR A 438 12.93 -8.80 -9.03
C THR A 438 13.49 -10.06 -8.39
N HIS A 439 13.65 -11.13 -9.16
CA HIS A 439 14.37 -12.31 -8.66
C HIS A 439 15.80 -11.90 -8.32
N THR A 440 16.18 -12.01 -7.05
CA THR A 440 17.58 -11.90 -6.57
C THR A 440 18.40 -13.15 -6.88
N HIS A 441 17.94 -14.02 -7.79
CA HIS A 441 18.79 -15.06 -8.31
C HIS A 441 19.84 -14.40 -9.20
N GLY A 442 21.02 -14.20 -8.61
CA GLY A 442 22.22 -13.85 -9.35
C GLY A 442 22.31 -14.73 -10.58
N ARG A 443 22.40 -14.10 -11.75
CA ARG A 443 22.90 -14.78 -12.94
C ARG A 443 24.27 -15.35 -12.57
N GLN A 444 24.35 -16.64 -12.30
CA GLN A 444 25.58 -17.38 -12.53
C GLN A 444 25.78 -17.32 -14.04
N ARG A 445 26.74 -16.50 -14.46
CA ARG A 445 27.38 -16.60 -15.77
C ARG A 445 28.49 -17.61 -15.67
#